data_AF-A0A0T1U5W8-F1
#
_entry.id   AF-A0A0T1U5W8-F1
#
_cell.length_a   1.000
_cell.length_b   1.000
_cell.length_c   1.000
_cell.angle_alpha   90.00
_cell.angle_beta   90.00
_cell.angle_gamma   90.00
#
_symmetry.space_group_name_H-M   'P 1'
#
loop_
_entity.id
_entity.type
_entity.pdbx_description
1 polymer ?
#
loop_
_entity_poly.entity_id
_entity_poly.type
_entity_poly.pdbx_seq_one_letter_code
_entity_poly.pdbx_strand_id
1 'polypeptide(L)'
;MRTPPTRRARGTRAFGSPLPKPFVLVVAAVLAVFGWWAASGATPAAATPTQATSATQTTAAARPDFRLPFACGETWQLQTYEGHAPDDKKLDMYRVGGQTLGASVVASAAGTVTEFFEPGGLEINHGGGWFSVYLHMDRIDVRLGQQVSSGAQLGRLGLVGTTSAHLHYEQQYDTNGDNNGETDEMVHPVLQGTEYRLSPAGPFPRVTSTNACGGNPAPERFWVDTFADAPGYAAVDCVGDTSPRCAVQGKLLKGTNYVLCKKAGDEVRVGNSYNHWWLLTDLDQVVPGGSGRAYISAYYLQRWGNDEAKDNEGRDIRLC
;
A
#
# COMPACT_ATOMS: atom_id res chain seq x y z
N MET A 1 -43.51 4.05 -31.22
CA MET A 1 -43.05 4.75 -32.45
C MET A 1 -42.16 5.92 -32.08
N ARG A 2 -40.84 5.77 -32.19
CA ARG A 2 -39.92 6.68 -32.89
C ARG A 2 -38.49 6.15 -32.72
N THR A 3 -37.85 6.06 -33.87
CA THR A 3 -36.59 5.43 -34.26
C THR A 3 -35.35 6.17 -33.75
N PRO A 4 -34.20 5.50 -33.58
CA PRO A 4 -32.90 6.15 -33.36
C PRO A 4 -32.19 6.46 -34.69
N PRO A 5 -31.35 7.51 -34.79
CA PRO A 5 -30.51 7.73 -35.96
C PRO A 5 -29.18 6.96 -35.88
N THR A 6 -28.81 6.40 -37.03
CA THR A 6 -27.61 5.59 -37.31
C THR A 6 -26.40 6.41 -37.77
N ARG A 7 -25.23 5.92 -37.36
CA ARG A 7 -23.87 5.94 -37.98
C ARG A 7 -23.39 7.15 -38.80
N ARG A 8 -22.14 7.56 -38.50
CA ARG A 8 -21.11 7.77 -39.54
C ARG A 8 -19.73 7.30 -39.08
N ALA A 9 -19.15 6.41 -39.89
CA ALA A 9 -17.76 5.98 -39.86
C ALA A 9 -16.92 6.84 -40.83
N ARG A 10 -15.70 7.21 -40.44
CA ARG A 10 -14.55 7.67 -41.23
C ARG A 10 -13.33 7.57 -40.30
N GLY A 11 -12.14 7.11 -40.67
CA GLY A 11 -11.59 6.62 -41.93
C GLY A 11 -10.14 6.22 -41.63
N THR A 12 -9.72 5.13 -42.25
CA THR A 12 -8.35 4.58 -42.23
C THR A 12 -7.34 5.55 -42.83
N ARG A 13 -6.16 5.68 -42.20
CA ARG A 13 -4.93 6.13 -42.89
C ARG A 13 -3.79 5.17 -42.56
N ALA A 14 -3.37 4.48 -43.61
CA ALA A 14 -2.12 3.74 -43.70
C ALA A 14 -0.96 4.72 -43.95
N PHE A 15 0.20 4.43 -43.37
CA PHE A 15 1.50 4.90 -43.83
C PHE A 15 2.50 3.74 -43.72
N GLY A 16 2.84 3.12 -44.86
CA GLY A 16 4.16 2.51 -45.08
C GLY A 16 5.15 3.63 -45.41
N SER A 17 6.48 3.51 -45.41
CA SER A 17 7.50 2.44 -45.37
C SER A 17 8.84 3.19 -45.03
N PRO A 18 10.09 2.66 -45.12
CA PRO A 18 10.58 1.30 -45.38
C PRO A 18 11.67 0.79 -44.39
N LEU A 19 11.96 -0.51 -44.48
CA LEU A 19 13.10 -1.21 -43.88
C LEU A 19 14.42 -0.92 -44.63
N PRO A 20 15.59 -0.91 -43.96
CA PRO A 20 16.89 -0.97 -44.63
C PRO A 20 17.39 -2.42 -44.86
N LYS A 21 18.23 -2.53 -45.90
CA LYS A 21 18.67 -3.71 -46.69
C LYS A 21 19.65 -4.67 -45.97
N PRO A 22 19.80 -5.93 -46.43
CA PRO A 22 20.77 -6.89 -45.91
C PRO A 22 22.17 -6.65 -46.48
N PHE A 23 23.20 -6.83 -45.64
CA PHE A 23 24.61 -6.75 -46.05
C PHE A 23 25.16 -8.15 -46.40
N VAL A 24 25.57 -8.21 -47.66
CA VAL A 24 26.43 -9.10 -48.44
C VAL A 24 27.27 -10.18 -47.72
N LEU A 25 27.13 -11.39 -48.29
CA LEU A 25 27.96 -12.59 -48.19
C LEU A 25 29.38 -12.34 -48.76
N VAL A 26 30.45 -12.71 -48.05
CA VAL A 26 31.78 -12.87 -48.65
C VAL A 26 32.18 -14.33 -48.59
N VAL A 27 32.23 -14.95 -49.77
CA VAL A 27 32.85 -16.25 -50.03
C VAL A 27 34.30 -15.97 -50.44
N ALA A 28 35.25 -16.62 -49.77
CA ALA A 28 36.61 -16.77 -50.27
C ALA A 28 36.97 -18.25 -50.26
N ALA A 29 37.10 -18.82 -51.46
CA ALA A 29 37.70 -20.12 -51.70
C ALA A 29 39.17 -19.90 -52.08
N VAL A 30 40.10 -20.63 -51.43
CA VAL A 30 41.44 -20.88 -51.99
C VAL A 30 41.81 -22.35 -51.77
N LEU A 31 42.36 -22.89 -52.84
CA LEU A 31 42.65 -24.28 -53.18
C LEU A 31 43.70 -24.97 -52.32
N ALA A 32 43.61 -26.31 -52.35
CA ALA A 32 44.43 -27.30 -51.68
C ALA A 32 45.89 -27.38 -52.16
N VAL A 33 46.77 -27.84 -51.26
CA VAL A 33 48.02 -28.54 -51.60
C VAL A 33 48.17 -29.75 -50.69
N PHE A 34 48.36 -30.92 -51.30
CA PHE A 34 48.63 -32.23 -50.69
C PHE A 34 50.04 -32.30 -50.08
N GLY A 35 50.20 -33.05 -48.98
CA GLY A 35 51.50 -33.45 -48.44
C GLY A 35 51.36 -34.45 -47.27
N TRP A 36 52.22 -35.46 -47.26
CA TRP A 36 52.06 -36.78 -46.65
C TRP A 36 52.07 -36.94 -45.11
N TRP A 37 51.52 -38.08 -44.70
CA TRP A 37 51.59 -38.80 -43.43
C TRP A 37 52.88 -38.65 -42.59
N ALA A 38 52.69 -38.50 -41.27
CA ALA A 38 53.45 -39.24 -40.26
C ALA A 38 52.53 -39.57 -39.09
N ALA A 39 52.60 -40.83 -38.66
CA ALA A 39 51.73 -41.44 -37.67
C ALA A 39 52.20 -41.18 -36.23
N SER A 40 51.23 -41.35 -35.32
CA SER A 40 51.38 -41.89 -33.96
C SER A 40 51.87 -40.95 -32.86
N GLY A 41 50.89 -40.49 -32.08
CA GLY A 41 51.08 -39.90 -30.75
C GLY A 41 49.74 -39.51 -30.12
N ALA A 42 48.81 -40.47 -29.99
CA ALA A 42 47.55 -40.22 -29.29
C ALA A 42 47.82 -40.08 -27.78
N THR A 43 47.98 -38.85 -27.32
CA THR A 43 47.82 -38.51 -25.90
C THR A 43 46.34 -38.56 -25.55
N PRO A 44 45.93 -39.17 -24.42
CA PRO A 44 44.53 -39.15 -24.01
C PRO A 44 44.13 -37.71 -23.73
N ALA A 45 43.12 -37.21 -24.46
CA ALA A 45 42.46 -35.97 -24.11
C ALA A 45 41.84 -36.17 -22.73
N ALA A 46 42.33 -35.41 -21.74
CA ALA A 46 41.70 -35.34 -20.43
C ALA A 46 40.24 -34.92 -20.63
N ALA A 47 39.32 -35.81 -20.28
CA ALA A 47 37.91 -35.46 -20.20
C ALA A 47 37.78 -34.33 -19.17
N THR A 48 37.50 -33.12 -19.65
CA THR A 48 37.02 -32.04 -18.80
C THR A 48 35.82 -32.57 -18.02
N PRO A 49 35.81 -32.46 -16.68
CA PRO A 49 34.62 -32.81 -15.93
C PRO A 49 33.53 -31.84 -16.36
N THR A 50 32.48 -32.35 -16.99
CA THR A 50 31.23 -31.62 -17.15
C THR A 50 30.78 -31.29 -15.73
N GLN A 51 31.00 -30.03 -15.30
CA GLN A 51 30.40 -29.53 -14.08
C GLN A 51 28.90 -29.63 -14.30
N ALA A 52 28.28 -30.58 -13.60
CA ALA A 52 26.84 -30.56 -13.42
C ALA A 52 26.52 -29.19 -12.82
N THR A 53 25.84 -28.34 -13.60
CA THR A 53 25.12 -27.20 -13.05
C THR A 53 24.12 -27.78 -12.07
N SER A 54 24.49 -27.79 -10.79
CA SER A 54 23.56 -27.99 -9.71
C SER A 54 22.47 -26.96 -9.89
N ALA A 55 21.27 -27.41 -10.28
CA ALA A 55 20.09 -26.59 -10.21
C ALA A 55 20.01 -26.08 -8.77
N THR A 56 20.15 -24.78 -8.60
CA THR A 56 19.85 -24.12 -7.33
C THR A 56 18.37 -24.40 -7.08
N GLN A 57 18.07 -25.41 -6.25
CA GLN A 57 16.73 -25.53 -5.69
C GLN A 57 16.53 -24.27 -4.86
N THR A 58 15.79 -23.31 -5.40
CA THR A 58 15.29 -22.17 -4.64
C THR A 58 14.48 -22.76 -3.50
N THR A 59 15.08 -22.86 -2.31
CA THR A 59 14.32 -23.18 -1.10
C THR A 59 13.25 -22.12 -0.98
N ALA A 60 11.98 -22.52 -0.96
CA ALA A 60 10.85 -21.62 -0.81
C ALA A 60 11.14 -20.63 0.33
N ALA A 61 11.06 -19.33 0.05
CA ALA A 61 11.35 -18.34 1.07
C ALA A 61 10.36 -18.50 2.22
N ALA A 62 10.85 -18.37 3.45
CA ALA A 62 10.00 -18.48 4.63
C ALA A 62 8.84 -17.48 4.54
N ARG A 63 7.62 -17.97 4.82
CA ARG A 63 6.44 -17.12 4.83
C ARG A 63 6.63 -15.94 5.80
N PRO A 64 6.36 -14.69 5.38
CA PRO A 64 6.33 -13.56 6.30
C PRO A 64 5.41 -13.82 7.49
N ASP A 65 5.72 -13.22 8.64
CA ASP A 65 4.85 -13.23 9.81
C ASP A 65 3.67 -12.28 9.61
N PHE A 66 2.76 -12.68 8.72
CA PHE A 66 1.55 -11.94 8.40
C PHE A 66 0.67 -11.79 9.64
N ARG A 67 0.33 -10.55 9.97
CA ARG A 67 -0.56 -10.18 11.07
C ARG A 67 -1.94 -9.83 10.55
N LEU A 68 -2.95 -9.84 11.41
CA LEU A 68 -4.28 -9.36 11.01
C LEU A 68 -4.15 -7.91 10.50
N PRO A 69 -4.74 -7.54 9.35
CA PRO A 69 -4.49 -6.24 8.71
C PRO A 69 -5.26 -5.07 9.36
N PHE A 70 -5.39 -5.10 10.69
CA PHE A 70 -6.12 -4.14 11.49
C PHE A 70 -5.33 -3.72 12.72
N ALA A 71 -5.73 -2.61 13.33
CA ALA A 71 -5.07 -2.08 14.51
C ALA A 71 -5.03 -3.11 15.66
N CYS A 72 -3.94 -3.07 16.43
CA CYS A 72 -3.74 -3.91 17.62
C CYS A 72 -4.99 -3.93 18.53
N GLY A 73 -5.38 -5.12 18.99
CA GLY A 73 -6.49 -5.30 19.92
C GLY A 73 -7.88 -5.27 19.29
N GLU A 74 -8.02 -4.90 18.03
CA GLU A 74 -9.30 -5.03 17.33
C GLU A 74 -9.61 -6.51 17.06
N THR A 75 -10.87 -6.90 17.28
CA THR A 75 -11.33 -8.26 17.00
C THR A 75 -12.16 -8.28 15.71
N TRP A 76 -11.88 -9.24 14.85
CA TRP A 76 -12.50 -9.39 13.54
C TRP A 76 -12.96 -10.82 13.31
N GLN A 77 -14.16 -11.00 12.76
CA GLN A 77 -14.66 -12.29 12.31
C GLN A 77 -14.11 -12.55 10.90
N LEU A 78 -13.45 -13.70 10.71
CA LEU A 78 -12.94 -14.15 9.43
C LEU A 78 -13.94 -15.15 8.85
N GLN A 79 -14.40 -14.89 7.64
CA GLN A 79 -15.40 -15.73 6.99
C GLN A 79 -15.09 -15.97 5.51
N THR A 80 -15.82 -16.92 4.95
CA THR A 80 -15.92 -17.17 3.52
C THR A 80 -17.35 -17.58 3.19
N TYR A 81 -17.70 -17.69 1.90
CA TYR A 81 -19.05 -18.04 1.46
C TYR A 81 -19.01 -18.82 0.14
N GLU A 82 -20.14 -19.44 -0.21
CA GLU A 82 -20.26 -20.21 -1.45
C GLU A 82 -20.17 -19.28 -2.66
N GLY A 83 -19.21 -19.55 -3.55
CA GLY A 83 -18.91 -18.70 -4.70
C GLY A 83 -17.82 -17.65 -4.44
N HIS A 84 -17.19 -17.67 -3.27
CA HIS A 84 -16.01 -16.87 -2.94
C HIS A 84 -14.74 -17.42 -3.60
N ALA A 85 -14.76 -17.71 -4.90
CA ALA A 85 -13.82 -18.63 -5.54
C ALA A 85 -12.36 -18.12 -5.58
N PRO A 86 -11.35 -18.91 -5.16
CA PRO A 86 -11.49 -20.16 -4.39
C PRO A 86 -11.97 -19.91 -2.95
N ASP A 87 -13.09 -20.54 -2.59
CA ASP A 87 -13.85 -20.27 -1.36
C ASP A 87 -13.06 -20.61 -0.08
N ASP A 88 -11.94 -21.31 -0.17
CA ASP A 88 -11.15 -21.75 0.98
C ASP A 88 -9.87 -20.94 1.21
N LYS A 89 -9.54 -19.99 0.32
CA LYS A 89 -8.29 -19.20 0.38
C LYS A 89 -8.51 -17.69 0.47
N LYS A 90 -9.74 -17.23 0.34
CA LYS A 90 -10.14 -15.83 0.51
C LYS A 90 -10.77 -15.62 1.87
N LEU A 91 -10.47 -14.49 2.49
CA LEU A 91 -11.05 -14.11 3.76
C LEU A 91 -11.79 -12.80 3.63
N ASP A 92 -13.06 -12.82 4.00
CA ASP A 92 -13.79 -11.60 4.31
C ASP A 92 -13.72 -11.35 5.81
N MET A 93 -13.32 -10.14 6.20
CA MET A 93 -13.13 -9.77 7.58
C MET A 93 -14.11 -8.69 8.01
N TYR A 94 -14.87 -8.96 9.09
CA TYR A 94 -15.88 -8.06 9.65
C TYR A 94 -15.52 -7.67 11.09
N ARG A 95 -15.63 -6.38 11.43
CA ARG A 95 -15.27 -5.91 12.76
C ARG A 95 -16.26 -6.43 13.79
N VAL A 96 -15.75 -6.99 14.88
CA VAL A 96 -16.56 -7.42 16.03
C VAL A 96 -16.59 -6.29 17.05
N GLY A 97 -17.80 -5.93 17.51
CA GLY A 97 -17.95 -4.90 18.54
C GLY A 97 -17.72 -3.46 18.05
N GLY A 98 -17.74 -3.21 16.72
CA GLY A 98 -17.80 -1.87 16.17
C GLY A 98 -18.11 -1.85 14.68
N GLN A 99 -17.86 -0.72 14.02
CA GLN A 99 -18.19 -0.49 12.61
C GLN A 99 -17.09 -1.03 11.69
N THR A 100 -17.46 -1.84 10.70
CA THR A 100 -16.53 -2.26 9.63
C THR A 100 -16.32 -1.15 8.60
N LEU A 101 -17.39 -0.47 8.20
CA LEU A 101 -17.31 0.67 7.29
C LEU A 101 -16.46 1.78 7.93
N GLY A 102 -15.48 2.28 7.19
CA GLY A 102 -14.59 3.32 7.67
C GLY A 102 -13.45 2.83 8.57
N ALA A 103 -13.35 1.52 8.84
CA ALA A 103 -12.24 0.97 9.61
C ALA A 103 -10.90 1.17 8.88
N SER A 104 -9.83 1.37 9.66
CA SER A 104 -8.47 1.50 9.12
C SER A 104 -7.91 0.13 8.72
N VAL A 105 -7.30 0.07 7.54
CA VAL A 105 -6.56 -1.11 7.06
C VAL A 105 -5.07 -0.82 7.16
N VAL A 106 -4.33 -1.76 7.72
CA VAL A 106 -2.88 -1.69 7.87
C VAL A 106 -2.19 -2.87 7.19
N ALA A 107 -0.92 -2.72 6.82
CA ALA A 107 -0.15 -3.78 6.18
C ALA A 107 -0.03 -5.02 7.07
N SER A 108 -0.37 -6.18 6.52
CA SER A 108 -0.26 -7.47 7.23
C SER A 108 1.20 -7.85 7.51
N ALA A 109 2.11 -7.48 6.62
CA ALA A 109 3.56 -7.63 6.78
C ALA A 109 4.28 -6.49 6.05
N ALA A 110 5.59 -6.33 6.30
CA ALA A 110 6.40 -5.35 5.57
C ALA A 110 6.56 -5.74 4.09
N GLY A 111 6.64 -4.77 3.19
CA GLY A 111 6.73 -5.01 1.74
C GLY A 111 6.71 -3.74 0.91
N THR A 112 6.47 -3.89 -0.39
CA THR A 112 6.32 -2.80 -1.36
C THR A 112 4.96 -2.86 -2.04
N VAL A 113 4.25 -1.74 -2.12
CA VAL A 113 2.98 -1.65 -2.85
C VAL A 113 3.25 -1.82 -4.35
N THR A 114 2.67 -2.85 -4.97
CA THR A 114 2.96 -3.23 -6.37
C THR A 114 1.82 -2.95 -7.33
N GLU A 115 0.57 -3.00 -6.86
CA GLU A 115 -0.60 -2.84 -7.70
C GLU A 115 -1.75 -2.13 -6.98
N PHE A 116 -2.59 -1.47 -7.77
CA PHE A 116 -3.91 -1.00 -7.35
C PHE A 116 -4.99 -1.66 -8.17
N PHE A 117 -6.04 -2.10 -7.49
CA PHE A 117 -7.20 -2.74 -8.10
C PHE A 117 -8.36 -1.77 -8.16
N GLU A 118 -8.97 -1.68 -9.34
CA GLU A 118 -10.26 -0.99 -9.50
C GLU A 118 -11.40 -1.93 -9.05
N PRO A 119 -12.43 -1.44 -8.34
CA PRO A 119 -12.68 -0.02 -8.03
C PRO A 119 -12.02 0.48 -6.73
N GLY A 120 -11.35 -0.37 -5.95
CA GLY A 120 -10.71 0.04 -4.70
C GLY A 120 -10.02 -1.10 -3.97
N GLY A 121 -8.72 -1.24 -4.19
CA GLY A 121 -7.87 -2.20 -3.51
C GLY A 121 -6.41 -2.05 -3.89
N LEU A 122 -5.54 -2.81 -3.23
CA LEU A 122 -4.11 -2.81 -3.50
C LEU A 122 -3.46 -4.17 -3.24
N GLU A 123 -2.27 -4.34 -3.80
CA GLU A 123 -1.37 -5.46 -3.53
C GLU A 123 -0.06 -4.97 -2.88
N ILE A 124 0.48 -5.79 -1.98
CA ILE A 124 1.84 -5.63 -1.45
C ILE A 124 2.67 -6.88 -1.78
N ASN A 125 3.82 -6.68 -2.43
CA ASN A 125 4.88 -7.66 -2.55
C ASN A 125 5.78 -7.62 -1.31
N HIS A 126 5.88 -8.72 -0.57
CA HIS A 126 6.64 -8.85 0.67
C HIS A 126 8.07 -9.37 0.47
N GLY A 127 8.47 -9.63 -0.77
CA GLY A 127 9.69 -10.33 -1.13
C GLY A 127 9.56 -11.85 -0.95
N GLY A 128 10.53 -12.59 -1.51
CA GLY A 128 10.55 -14.04 -1.41
C GLY A 128 9.34 -14.73 -2.06
N GLY A 129 8.71 -14.09 -3.05
CA GLY A 129 7.53 -14.61 -3.74
C GLY A 129 6.21 -14.44 -2.98
N TRP A 130 6.18 -13.72 -1.85
CA TRP A 130 4.96 -13.56 -1.05
C TRP A 130 4.22 -12.26 -1.36
N PHE A 131 2.91 -12.36 -1.55
CA PHE A 131 2.04 -11.21 -1.81
C PHE A 131 0.82 -11.21 -0.89
N SER A 132 0.25 -10.04 -0.64
CA SER A 132 -1.07 -9.91 -0.02
C SER A 132 -1.94 -8.87 -0.75
N VAL A 133 -3.23 -9.17 -0.85
CA VAL A 133 -4.23 -8.34 -1.53
C VAL A 133 -5.28 -7.85 -0.52
N TYR A 134 -5.71 -6.59 -0.71
CA TYR A 134 -6.67 -5.88 0.13
C TYR A 134 -7.70 -5.21 -0.78
N LEU A 135 -8.98 -5.57 -0.71
CA LEU A 135 -10.04 -4.96 -1.54
C LEU A 135 -11.14 -4.29 -0.71
N HIS A 136 -12.08 -3.66 -1.42
CA HIS A 136 -13.24 -2.93 -0.91
C HIS A 136 -12.88 -1.68 -0.10
N MET A 137 -11.72 -1.08 -0.39
CA MET A 137 -11.25 0.16 0.25
C MET A 137 -11.81 1.39 -0.49
N ASP A 138 -12.29 2.40 0.25
CA ASP A 138 -12.75 3.68 -0.33
C ASP A 138 -11.70 4.80 -0.28
N ARG A 139 -10.61 4.57 0.46
CA ARG A 139 -9.46 5.45 0.53
C ARG A 139 -8.19 4.60 0.59
N ILE A 140 -7.23 4.92 -0.26
CA ILE A 140 -5.88 4.35 -0.24
C ILE A 140 -4.92 5.50 0.07
N ASP A 141 -4.15 5.36 1.16
CA ASP A 141 -3.29 6.38 1.74
C ASP A 141 -1.81 6.21 1.30
N VAL A 142 -1.52 5.19 0.48
CA VAL A 142 -0.19 4.83 -0.04
C VAL A 142 -0.09 5.01 -1.56
N ARG A 143 1.13 4.94 -2.11
CA ARG A 143 1.39 5.02 -3.56
C ARG A 143 2.10 3.77 -4.08
N LEU A 144 1.96 3.49 -5.39
CA LEU A 144 2.74 2.45 -6.06
C LEU A 144 4.24 2.63 -5.83
N GLY A 145 4.93 1.52 -5.57
CA GLY A 145 6.35 1.46 -5.25
C GLY A 145 6.72 1.90 -3.83
N GLN A 146 5.75 2.28 -2.98
CA GLN A 146 6.01 2.64 -1.58
C GLN A 146 6.38 1.42 -0.75
N GLN A 147 7.51 1.49 -0.04
CA GLN A 147 7.84 0.52 1.00
C GLN A 147 6.99 0.80 2.26
N VAL A 148 6.44 -0.26 2.84
CA VAL A 148 5.63 -0.21 4.06
C VAL A 148 6.17 -1.20 5.08
N SER A 149 6.10 -0.84 6.36
CA SER A 149 6.36 -1.76 7.47
C SER A 149 5.09 -2.53 7.83
N SER A 150 5.21 -3.67 8.53
CA SER A 150 4.05 -4.32 9.15
C SER A 150 3.30 -3.33 10.04
N GLY A 151 1.97 -3.28 9.90
CA GLY A 151 1.11 -2.36 10.65
C GLY A 151 1.10 -0.91 10.14
N ALA A 152 1.82 -0.60 9.06
CA ALA A 152 1.72 0.71 8.42
C ALA A 152 0.31 0.94 7.85
N GLN A 153 -0.21 2.16 8.02
CA GLN A 153 -1.50 2.57 7.49
C GLN A 153 -1.53 2.46 5.96
N LEU A 154 -2.51 1.73 5.43
CA LEU A 154 -2.71 1.55 3.99
C LEU A 154 -3.89 2.37 3.47
N GLY A 155 -4.93 2.52 4.29
CA GLY A 155 -6.17 3.18 3.86
C GLY A 155 -7.36 2.81 4.72
N ARG A 156 -8.55 2.96 4.15
CA ARG A 156 -9.82 2.84 4.86
C ARG A 156 -10.79 1.91 4.12
N LEU A 157 -11.48 1.06 4.86
CA LEU A 157 -12.55 0.22 4.33
C LEU A 157 -13.75 1.05 3.90
N GLY A 158 -14.31 0.66 2.76
CA GLY A 158 -15.47 1.25 2.13
C GLY A 158 -16.57 0.23 1.81
N LEU A 159 -17.45 0.64 0.91
CA LEU A 159 -18.46 -0.18 0.23
C LEU A 159 -18.16 -0.28 -1.28
N VAL A 160 -16.88 -0.18 -1.64
CA VAL A 160 -16.47 -0.09 -3.03
C VAL A 160 -16.48 -1.49 -3.66
N GLY A 161 -17.32 -1.69 -4.67
CA GLY A 161 -17.48 -2.99 -5.33
C GLY A 161 -18.16 -4.06 -4.46
N THR A 162 -18.84 -3.69 -3.38
CA THR A 162 -19.55 -4.62 -2.49
C THR A 162 -20.79 -3.97 -1.86
N THR A 163 -21.74 -4.79 -1.40
CA THR A 163 -22.99 -4.32 -0.76
C THR A 163 -22.91 -4.30 0.77
N SER A 164 -21.89 -4.94 1.36
CA SER A 164 -21.68 -5.00 2.80
C SER A 164 -20.20 -4.75 3.09
N ALA A 165 -19.89 -3.82 4.00
CA ALA A 165 -18.51 -3.44 4.26
C ALA A 165 -17.75 -4.58 4.94
N HIS A 166 -16.64 -5.00 4.32
CA HIS A 166 -15.66 -5.95 4.82
C HIS A 166 -14.32 -5.71 4.15
N LEU A 167 -13.25 -6.22 4.75
CA LEU A 167 -12.00 -6.38 4.01
C LEU A 167 -12.03 -7.74 3.33
N HIS A 168 -11.90 -7.76 2.01
CA HIS A 168 -11.50 -8.96 1.28
C HIS A 168 -9.98 -9.05 1.29
N TYR A 169 -9.45 -10.17 1.76
CA TYR A 169 -8.02 -10.38 1.98
C TYR A 169 -7.53 -11.70 1.40
N GLU A 170 -6.36 -11.66 0.77
CA GLU A 170 -5.71 -12.83 0.16
C GLU A 170 -4.22 -12.89 0.53
N GLN A 171 -3.67 -14.11 0.56
CA GLN A 171 -2.23 -14.35 0.49
C GLN A 171 -1.94 -15.15 -0.77
N GLN A 172 -0.91 -14.77 -1.49
CA GLN A 172 -0.47 -15.44 -2.71
C GLN A 172 1.03 -15.76 -2.59
N TYR A 173 1.45 -16.83 -3.26
CA TYR A 173 2.85 -17.24 -3.31
C TYR A 173 3.25 -17.57 -4.74
N ASP A 174 4.15 -16.75 -5.29
CA ASP A 174 4.73 -16.91 -6.62
C ASP A 174 5.47 -18.26 -6.70
N THR A 175 4.84 -19.19 -7.41
CA THR A 175 5.40 -20.54 -7.62
C THR A 175 6.14 -20.67 -8.93
N ASN A 176 5.94 -19.72 -9.85
CA ASN A 176 6.44 -19.79 -11.21
C ASN A 176 7.71 -18.93 -11.44
N GLY A 177 8.01 -18.01 -10.52
CA GLY A 177 9.21 -17.20 -10.43
C GLY A 177 9.18 -15.90 -11.24
N ASP A 178 8.03 -15.42 -11.68
CA ASP A 178 7.89 -14.18 -12.45
C ASP A 178 7.72 -12.92 -11.59
N ASN A 179 7.63 -13.10 -10.26
CA ASN A 179 7.45 -12.04 -9.26
C ASN A 179 6.20 -11.18 -9.50
N ASN A 180 5.12 -11.80 -9.97
CA ASN A 180 3.76 -11.28 -9.86
C ASN A 180 2.96 -12.12 -8.84
N GLY A 181 1.84 -11.59 -8.36
CA GLY A 181 0.87 -12.36 -7.60
C GLY A 181 -0.34 -12.62 -8.49
N GLU A 182 -0.69 -13.89 -8.69
CA GLU A 182 -1.88 -14.27 -9.46
C GLU A 182 -2.94 -15.04 -8.66
N THR A 183 -4.17 -15.04 -9.17
CA THR A 183 -5.32 -15.70 -8.51
C THR A 183 -5.13 -17.21 -8.37
N ASP A 184 -4.44 -17.87 -9.31
CA ASP A 184 -4.11 -19.29 -9.22
C ASP A 184 -2.96 -19.60 -8.24
N GLU A 185 -2.21 -18.57 -7.84
CA GLU A 185 -1.13 -18.63 -6.84
C GLU A 185 -1.59 -18.33 -5.41
N MET A 186 -2.90 -18.13 -5.23
CA MET A 186 -3.49 -18.01 -3.91
C MET A 186 -3.25 -19.25 -3.05
N VAL A 187 -2.92 -19.00 -1.78
CA VAL A 187 -2.68 -20.03 -0.77
C VAL A 187 -3.56 -19.83 0.46
N HIS A 188 -3.71 -20.87 1.28
CA HIS A 188 -4.41 -20.76 2.57
C HIS A 188 -3.73 -19.68 3.42
N PRO A 189 -4.46 -18.63 3.86
CA PRO A 189 -3.87 -17.56 4.64
C PRO A 189 -3.37 -18.08 5.99
N VAL A 190 -2.14 -17.71 6.34
CA VAL A 190 -1.60 -17.88 7.70
C VAL A 190 -1.50 -16.51 8.31
N LEU A 191 -2.27 -16.26 9.37
CA LEU A 191 -2.26 -14.99 10.09
C LEU A 191 -1.91 -15.27 11.54
N GLN A 192 -0.91 -14.57 12.06
CA GLN A 192 -0.47 -14.66 13.45
C GLN A 192 -0.09 -16.10 13.85
N GLY A 193 0.56 -16.81 12.93
CA GLY A 193 0.96 -18.21 13.09
C GLY A 193 -0.16 -19.25 12.95
N THR A 194 -1.41 -18.85 12.66
CA THR A 194 -2.53 -19.76 12.45
C THR A 194 -2.91 -19.84 10.98
N GLU A 195 -2.92 -21.04 10.40
CA GLU A 195 -3.45 -21.29 9.05
C GLU A 195 -4.98 -21.35 9.09
N TYR A 196 -5.64 -20.62 8.19
CA TYR A 196 -7.09 -20.61 8.07
C TYR A 196 -7.54 -21.42 6.86
N ARG A 197 -8.27 -22.51 7.14
CA ARG A 197 -8.95 -23.36 6.16
C ARG A 197 -10.45 -23.26 6.39
N LEU A 198 -11.04 -22.15 5.97
CA LEU A 198 -12.46 -21.90 6.15
C LEU A 198 -13.28 -22.66 5.11
N SER A 199 -14.53 -22.95 5.45
CA SER A 199 -15.52 -23.45 4.52
C SER A 199 -16.80 -22.62 4.64
N PRO A 200 -17.60 -22.50 3.56
CA PRO A 200 -18.84 -21.72 3.61
C PRO A 200 -19.84 -22.17 4.70
N ALA A 201 -19.83 -23.45 5.07
CA ALA A 201 -20.67 -24.01 6.13
C ALA A 201 -19.95 -24.14 7.49
N GLY A 202 -18.69 -23.71 7.57
CA GLY A 202 -17.84 -23.87 8.74
C GLY A 202 -18.06 -22.78 9.80
N PRO A 203 -17.53 -22.98 11.02
CA PRO A 203 -17.49 -21.91 12.00
C PRO A 203 -16.56 -20.79 11.53
N PHE A 204 -16.99 -19.54 11.72
CA PHE A 204 -16.18 -18.36 11.42
C PHE A 204 -15.45 -17.87 12.68
N PRO A 205 -14.12 -17.99 12.73
CA PRO A 205 -13.36 -17.60 13.91
C PRO A 205 -13.38 -16.08 14.11
N ARG A 206 -13.35 -15.66 15.37
CA ARG A 206 -13.11 -14.27 15.76
C ARG A 206 -11.68 -14.15 16.25
N VAL A 207 -10.91 -13.27 15.63
CA VAL A 207 -9.47 -13.16 15.82
C VAL A 207 -9.14 -11.74 16.23
N THR A 208 -8.40 -11.61 17.32
CA THR A 208 -7.88 -10.31 17.77
C THR A 208 -6.56 -10.03 17.09
N SER A 209 -6.43 -8.83 16.51
CA SER A 209 -5.21 -8.39 15.86
C SER A 209 -4.09 -8.22 16.88
N THR A 210 -2.95 -8.81 16.55
CA THR A 210 -1.64 -8.65 17.19
C THR A 210 -0.73 -7.73 16.37
N ASN A 211 -1.24 -7.17 15.27
CA ASN A 211 -0.46 -6.36 14.35
C ASN A 211 -0.04 -5.06 15.02
N ALA A 212 1.25 -4.77 14.95
CA ALA A 212 1.87 -3.65 15.65
C ALA A 212 1.45 -3.57 17.13
N CYS A 213 1.29 -4.70 17.84
CA CYS A 213 1.08 -4.71 19.30
C CYS A 213 2.38 -4.57 20.11
N GLY A 214 3.54 -4.64 19.46
CA GLY A 214 4.87 -4.39 20.02
C GLY A 214 5.56 -3.13 19.50
N GLY A 215 4.92 -2.43 18.54
CA GLY A 215 5.11 -0.99 18.33
C GLY A 215 3.95 -0.30 19.05
N ASN A 216 4.11 0.93 19.52
CA ASN A 216 2.96 1.61 20.13
C ASN A 216 1.77 1.55 19.15
N PRO A 217 0.55 1.16 19.58
CA PRO A 217 -0.64 1.44 18.79
C PRO A 217 -0.54 2.91 18.35
N ALA A 218 -0.89 3.23 17.10
CA ALA A 218 -0.85 4.61 16.62
C ALA A 218 -1.46 5.47 17.73
N PRO A 219 -0.66 6.33 18.39
CA PRO A 219 -1.01 6.76 19.71
C PRO A 219 -2.33 7.52 19.61
N GLU A 220 -3.23 7.37 20.58
CA GLU A 220 -4.45 8.16 20.61
C GLU A 220 -4.14 9.67 20.49
N ARG A 221 -2.91 10.03 20.86
CA ARG A 221 -2.33 11.36 20.93
C ARG A 221 -0.88 11.36 20.43
N PHE A 222 -0.59 12.22 19.47
CA PHE A 222 0.76 12.53 19.00
C PHE A 222 1.25 13.76 19.74
N TRP A 223 2.45 13.74 20.32
CA TRP A 223 2.98 14.91 21.04
C TRP A 223 3.80 15.79 20.12
N VAL A 224 3.51 17.08 20.09
CA VAL A 224 4.15 18.06 19.21
C VAL A 224 4.58 19.29 20.01
N ASP A 225 5.74 19.84 19.67
CA ASP A 225 6.17 21.13 20.19
C ASP A 225 5.77 22.25 19.23
N THR A 226 5.06 23.26 19.74
CA THR A 226 4.74 24.48 18.99
C THR A 226 5.69 25.62 19.35
N PHE A 227 6.16 26.39 18.37
CA PHE A 227 7.10 27.49 18.64
C PHE A 227 6.42 28.80 19.12
N ALA A 228 5.10 28.90 18.95
CA ALA A 228 4.25 30.03 19.35
C ALA A 228 2.81 29.56 19.63
N ASP A 229 2.01 30.44 20.24
CA ASP A 229 0.57 30.21 20.40
C ASP A 229 -0.10 30.07 19.03
N ALA A 230 -0.85 29.00 18.83
CA ALA A 230 -1.51 28.69 17.58
C ALA A 230 -3.03 28.98 17.67
N PRO A 231 -3.60 29.82 16.78
CA PRO A 231 -5.04 30.02 16.71
C PRO A 231 -5.73 28.73 16.23
N GLY A 232 -6.82 28.37 16.92
CA GLY A 232 -7.66 27.21 16.58
C GLY A 232 -8.86 27.60 15.72
N TYR A 233 -9.18 26.77 14.72
CA TYR A 233 -10.27 26.96 13.77
C TYR A 233 -11.19 25.74 13.72
N ALA A 234 -12.49 25.97 13.44
CA ALA A 234 -13.44 24.87 13.28
C ALA A 234 -13.21 24.09 11.96
N ALA A 235 -12.58 24.72 10.97
CA ALA A 235 -12.30 24.16 9.66
C ALA A 235 -10.86 24.51 9.22
N VAL A 236 -10.38 23.83 8.17
CA VAL A 236 -8.98 23.89 7.70
C VAL A 236 -8.81 24.80 6.49
N ASP A 237 -9.91 25.33 5.97
CA ASP A 237 -10.05 26.17 4.77
C ASP A 237 -10.46 27.60 5.15
N CYS A 238 -9.74 28.18 6.12
CA CYS A 238 -10.07 29.44 6.77
C CYS A 238 -9.00 30.54 6.61
N VAL A 239 -7.97 30.32 5.79
CA VAL A 239 -6.90 31.33 5.66
C VAL A 239 -7.41 32.49 4.82
N GLY A 240 -7.51 33.67 5.44
CA GLY A 240 -8.01 34.88 4.80
C GLY A 240 -9.54 35.02 4.79
N ASP A 241 -10.28 34.04 5.31
CA ASP A 241 -11.74 34.11 5.45
C ASP A 241 -12.12 34.69 6.82
N THR A 242 -12.82 35.82 6.82
CA THR A 242 -13.29 36.52 8.03
C THR A 242 -14.77 36.29 8.35
N SER A 243 -15.43 35.36 7.64
CA SER A 243 -16.82 35.02 7.88
C SER A 243 -16.99 34.27 9.21
N PRO A 244 -18.21 34.25 9.79
CA PRO A 244 -18.47 33.59 11.07
C PRO A 244 -18.05 32.11 11.11
N ARG A 245 -18.02 31.40 9.97
CA ARG A 245 -17.59 29.99 9.88
C ARG A 245 -16.11 29.80 10.23
N CYS A 246 -15.30 30.84 9.99
CA CYS A 246 -13.86 30.85 10.16
C CYS A 246 -13.41 31.73 11.33
N ALA A 247 -14.34 32.08 12.21
CA ALA A 247 -14.01 32.69 13.48
C ALA A 247 -13.06 31.79 14.28
N VAL A 248 -12.07 32.40 14.91
CA VAL A 248 -11.13 31.71 15.79
C VAL A 248 -11.90 31.11 16.97
N GLN A 249 -11.71 29.82 17.22
CA GLN A 249 -12.35 29.06 18.29
C GLN A 249 -11.63 29.24 19.63
N GLY A 250 -10.35 29.60 19.58
CA GLY A 250 -9.50 29.69 20.74
C GLY A 250 -8.02 29.64 20.36
N LYS A 251 -7.18 29.27 21.33
CA LYS A 251 -5.74 29.13 21.15
C LYS A 251 -5.23 27.86 21.79
N LEU A 252 -4.32 27.19 21.09
CA LEU A 252 -3.39 26.24 21.67
C LEU A 252 -2.14 27.03 22.08
N LEU A 253 -1.77 26.99 23.35
CA LEU A 253 -0.64 27.74 23.86
C LEU A 253 0.67 27.12 23.38
N LYS A 254 1.70 27.96 23.27
CA LYS A 254 3.06 27.52 22.96
C LYS A 254 3.51 26.45 23.96
N GLY A 255 4.02 25.33 23.44
CA GLY A 255 4.63 24.29 24.27
C GLY A 255 4.49 22.90 23.67
N THR A 256 4.67 21.88 24.52
CA THR A 256 4.42 20.49 24.17
C THR A 256 2.93 20.19 24.32
N ASN A 257 2.28 19.94 23.20
CA ASN A 257 0.85 19.72 23.08
C ASN A 257 0.59 18.34 22.48
N TYR A 258 -0.59 17.77 22.71
CA TYR A 258 -1.00 16.61 21.94
C TYR A 258 -1.81 17.01 20.72
N VAL A 259 -1.84 16.16 19.70
CA VAL A 259 -2.73 16.24 18.54
C VAL A 259 -3.27 14.85 18.23
N LEU A 260 -4.43 14.76 17.58
CA LEU A 260 -5.15 13.51 17.38
C LEU A 260 -4.94 12.94 15.96
N CYS A 261 -4.91 13.83 14.97
CA CYS A 261 -4.75 13.53 13.56
C CYS A 261 -4.40 14.82 12.78
N LYS A 262 -4.00 14.68 11.51
CA LYS A 262 -3.74 15.76 10.57
C LYS A 262 -4.71 15.73 9.39
N LYS A 263 -5.00 16.89 8.80
CA LYS A 263 -5.85 17.05 7.61
C LYS A 263 -5.23 18.10 6.68
N ALA A 264 -5.28 17.86 5.38
CA ALA A 264 -4.85 18.86 4.39
C ALA A 264 -5.86 20.01 4.33
N GLY A 265 -5.38 21.25 4.21
CA GLY A 265 -6.21 22.46 4.14
C GLY A 265 -5.47 23.61 3.48
N ASP A 266 -5.91 24.83 3.77
CA ASP A 266 -5.29 26.05 3.26
C ASP A 266 -3.84 26.19 3.74
N GLU A 267 -3.02 26.82 2.91
CA GLU A 267 -1.63 27.12 3.25
C GLU A 267 -1.55 28.23 4.30
N VAL A 268 -0.84 27.98 5.39
CA VAL A 268 -0.35 29.05 6.27
C VAL A 268 1.11 29.32 5.92
N ARG A 269 1.43 30.57 5.54
CA ARG A 269 2.77 30.99 5.12
C ARG A 269 3.22 32.26 5.81
N VAL A 270 4.48 32.26 6.25
CA VAL A 270 5.20 33.46 6.70
C VAL A 270 6.61 33.43 6.09
N GLY A 271 6.86 34.34 5.15
CA GLY A 271 8.10 34.33 4.37
C GLY A 271 8.26 33.01 3.60
N ASN A 272 9.39 32.32 3.83
CA ASN A 272 9.70 31.05 3.17
C ASN A 272 9.16 29.81 3.92
N SER A 273 8.63 30.00 5.13
CA SER A 273 8.08 28.92 5.94
C SER A 273 6.59 28.76 5.67
N TYR A 274 6.15 27.53 5.41
CA TYR A 274 4.75 27.25 5.09
C TYR A 274 4.32 25.82 5.46
N ASN A 275 3.02 25.61 5.63
CA ASN A 275 2.46 24.28 5.83
C ASN A 275 0.99 24.20 5.38
N HIS A 276 0.63 23.13 4.67
CA HIS A 276 -0.73 22.79 4.27
C HIS A 276 -1.45 21.82 5.24
N TRP A 277 -0.74 21.28 6.23
CA TRP A 277 -1.32 20.38 7.22
C TRP A 277 -1.93 21.14 8.39
N TRP A 278 -3.07 20.64 8.84
CA TRP A 278 -3.82 21.14 9.99
C TRP A 278 -4.01 20.00 10.98
N LEU A 279 -3.77 20.26 12.26
CA LEU A 279 -3.75 19.27 13.33
C LEU A 279 -4.97 19.43 14.22
N LEU A 280 -5.74 18.36 14.41
CA LEU A 280 -6.89 18.36 15.31
C LEU A 280 -6.44 18.17 16.76
N THR A 281 -6.84 19.06 17.66
CA THR A 281 -6.52 19.00 19.09
C THR A 281 -7.56 19.70 19.96
N ASP A 282 -7.42 19.59 21.28
CA ASP A 282 -8.18 20.39 22.24
C ASP A 282 -7.36 21.64 22.64
N LEU A 283 -8.00 22.80 22.63
CA LEU A 283 -7.39 24.10 22.87
C LEU A 283 -7.27 24.39 24.38
N ASP A 284 -6.18 25.03 24.79
CA ASP A 284 -5.98 25.47 26.17
C ASP A 284 -6.91 26.63 26.56
N GLN A 285 -7.22 27.50 25.59
CA GLN A 285 -8.10 28.65 25.76
C GLN A 285 -9.17 28.64 24.69
N VAL A 286 -10.43 28.77 25.11
CA VAL A 286 -11.59 28.79 24.22
C VAL A 286 -12.27 30.16 24.32
N VAL A 287 -12.55 30.79 23.18
CA VAL A 287 -13.29 32.07 23.18
C VAL A 287 -14.75 31.84 23.57
N PRO A 288 -15.47 32.86 24.07
CA PRO A 288 -16.91 32.73 24.32
C PRO A 288 -17.66 32.25 23.06
N GLY A 289 -18.34 31.09 23.17
CA GLY A 289 -19.07 30.46 22.06
C GLY A 289 -18.22 29.63 21.10
N GLY A 290 -16.91 29.51 21.32
CA GLY A 290 -16.02 28.64 20.54
C GLY A 290 -16.05 27.17 20.97
N SER A 291 -15.55 26.28 20.11
CA SER A 291 -15.34 24.86 20.41
C SER A 291 -14.00 24.62 21.11
N GLY A 292 -14.00 23.78 22.14
CA GLY A 292 -12.78 23.31 22.80
C GLY A 292 -11.91 22.43 21.91
N ARG A 293 -12.50 21.75 20.92
CA ARG A 293 -11.79 20.95 19.91
C ARG A 293 -11.74 21.70 18.59
N ALA A 294 -10.55 21.87 18.02
CA ALA A 294 -10.33 22.66 16.81
C ALA A 294 -9.06 22.22 16.06
N TYR A 295 -8.90 22.76 14.84
CA TYR A 295 -7.70 22.59 14.02
C TYR A 295 -6.72 23.75 14.24
N ILE A 296 -5.44 23.42 14.39
CA ILE A 296 -4.32 24.38 14.36
C ILE A 296 -3.41 24.06 13.17
N SER A 297 -2.79 25.06 12.55
CA SER A 297 -1.88 24.79 11.43
C SER A 297 -0.58 24.13 11.92
N ALA A 298 -0.11 23.10 11.20
CA ALA A 298 1.19 22.49 11.43
C ALA A 298 2.36 23.44 11.10
N TYR A 299 2.09 24.61 10.52
CA TYR A 299 3.06 25.71 10.43
C TYR A 299 3.69 26.03 11.78
N TYR A 300 2.96 25.88 12.90
CA TYR A 300 3.46 26.17 14.24
C TYR A 300 4.40 25.10 14.82
N LEU A 301 4.60 23.96 14.15
CA LEU A 301 5.46 22.88 14.63
C LEU A 301 6.93 23.33 14.65
N GLN A 302 7.63 23.03 15.75
CA GLN A 302 8.99 23.50 15.98
C GLN A 302 10.07 22.65 15.29
N ARG A 303 9.80 21.37 15.02
CA ARG A 303 10.85 20.38 14.69
C ARG A 303 10.96 20.03 13.21
N TRP A 304 9.93 20.31 12.41
CA TRP A 304 9.79 19.78 11.05
C TRP A 304 9.80 20.90 10.01
N GLY A 305 10.17 20.54 8.78
CA GLY A 305 10.26 21.50 7.68
C GLY A 305 8.91 21.88 7.10
N ASN A 306 8.95 22.59 5.96
CA ASN A 306 7.75 22.93 5.21
C ASN A 306 6.97 21.68 4.80
N ASP A 307 5.65 21.74 4.90
CA ASP A 307 4.72 20.64 4.57
C ASP A 307 4.98 19.29 5.26
N GLU A 308 5.67 19.32 6.40
CA GLU A 308 5.80 18.16 7.27
C GLU A 308 4.89 18.28 8.50
N ALA A 309 4.29 17.15 8.90
CA ALA A 309 3.43 17.05 10.07
C ALA A 309 3.68 15.72 10.78
N LYS A 310 4.79 15.68 11.51
CA LYS A 310 5.24 14.57 12.35
C LYS A 310 5.16 14.97 13.82
N ASP A 311 5.11 13.99 14.71
CA ASP A 311 5.19 14.22 16.14
C ASP A 311 6.64 14.39 16.62
N ASN A 312 6.86 14.68 17.90
CA ASN A 312 8.17 14.98 18.47
C ASN A 312 9.19 13.84 18.33
N GLU A 313 8.72 12.60 18.21
CA GLU A 313 9.55 11.41 17.99
C GLU A 313 9.76 11.10 16.50
N GLY A 314 9.26 11.95 15.60
CA GLY A 314 9.38 11.80 14.15
C GLY A 314 8.35 10.85 13.54
N ARG A 315 7.32 10.44 14.30
CA ARG A 315 6.24 9.59 13.79
C ARG A 315 5.30 10.42 12.93
N ASP A 316 4.86 9.88 11.81
CA ASP A 316 3.88 10.56 10.97
C ASP A 316 2.53 10.65 11.70
N ILE A 317 1.99 11.87 11.83
CA ILE A 317 0.69 12.08 12.46
C ILE A 317 -0.37 11.50 11.53
N ARG A 318 -1.23 10.61 12.03
CA ARG A 318 -2.26 9.95 11.21
C ARG A 318 -3.25 10.93 10.60
N LEU A 319 -3.86 10.60 9.46
CA LEU A 319 -4.90 11.41 8.85
C LEU A 319 -6.21 11.41 9.66
N CYS A 320 -6.90 12.55 9.65
CA CYS A 320 -8.34 12.63 9.84
C CYS A 320 -8.97 12.20 8.48
#